data_AF-A0A2R6XX80-F1
#
_entry.id   AF-A0A2R6XX80-F1
#
_cell.length_a   1.000
_cell.length_b   1.000
_cell.length_c   1.000
_cell.angle_alpha   90.00
_cell.angle_beta   90.00
_cell.angle_gamma   90.00
#
_symmetry.space_group_name_H-M   'P 1'
#
loop_
_entity.id
_entity.type
_entity.pdbx_description
1 polymer ?
#
loop_
_entity_poly.entity_id
_entity_poly.type
_entity_poly.pdbx_seq_one_letter_code
_entity_poly.pdbx_strand_id
1 'polypeptide(L)'
;MANYLVRAQIDVSRQEALRERLIQGEIERLKPFGRELSASLEEARLDPETGEVLWEEACYCRVPLAEEREAVLDRYFTRIDVERVSSGEGWAKIAHLPSFWRPLTVISDGPVCDFSSGSCDEPSLDGLSSEK
;
A
#
# COMPACT_ATOMS: atom_id res chain seq x y z
N MET A 1 26.00 6.70 2.62
CA MET A 1 24.71 6.01 2.64
C MET A 1 23.88 6.60 3.75
N ALA A 2 22.62 6.94 3.48
CA ALA A 2 21.66 7.39 4.47
C ALA A 2 20.32 6.72 4.17
N ASN A 3 19.55 6.44 5.22
CA ASN A 3 18.20 5.92 5.10
C ASN A 3 17.20 7.03 5.38
N TYR A 4 16.10 7.00 4.65
CA TYR A 4 15.04 7.98 4.77
C TYR A 4 13.72 7.25 4.91
N LEU A 5 12.93 7.63 5.93
CA LEU A 5 11.51 7.36 5.93
C LEU A 5 10.87 8.35 4.95
N VAL A 6 10.28 7.81 3.89
CA VAL A 6 9.61 8.58 2.85
C VAL A 6 8.11 8.56 3.12
N ARG A 7 7.47 9.71 2.97
CA ARG A 7 6.02 9.89 3.00
C ARG A 7 5.59 10.53 1.70
N ALA A 8 4.59 9.96 1.03
CA ALA A 8 4.12 10.52 -0.22
C ALA A 8 2.64 10.22 -0.50
N GLN A 9 2.01 11.05 -1.31
CA GLN A 9 0.64 10.83 -1.78
C GLN A 9 0.65 10.18 -3.15
N ILE A 10 0.03 9.01 -3.28
CA ILE A 10 -0.11 8.33 -4.56
C ILE A 10 -1.11 9.05 -5.46
N ASP A 11 -0.77 9.23 -6.73
CA ASP A 11 -1.74 9.55 -7.77
C ASP A 11 -2.56 8.28 -8.08
N VAL A 12 -3.79 8.24 -7.57
CA VAL A 12 -4.71 7.09 -7.70
C VAL A 12 -4.92 6.70 -9.17
N SER A 13 -4.88 7.65 -10.10
CA SER A 13 -5.06 7.37 -11.53
C SER A 13 -3.85 6.65 -12.15
N ARG A 14 -2.71 6.64 -11.45
CA ARG A 14 -1.45 6.01 -11.89
C ARG A 14 -1.02 4.85 -11.00
N GLN A 15 -1.74 4.59 -9.91
CA GLN A 15 -1.42 3.52 -8.95
C GLN A 15 -1.38 2.14 -9.61
N GLU A 16 -2.37 1.81 -10.45
CA GLU A 16 -2.41 0.53 -11.16
C GLU A 16 -1.22 0.39 -12.10
N ALA A 17 -0.90 1.43 -12.88
CA ALA A 17 0.26 1.46 -13.75
C ALA A 17 1.59 1.32 -12.98
N LEU A 18 1.71 1.88 -11.77
CA LEU A 18 2.87 1.64 -10.91
C LEU A 18 2.97 0.16 -10.53
N ARG A 19 1.85 -0.43 -10.12
CA ARG A 19 1.79 -1.83 -9.70
C ARG A 19 2.18 -2.78 -10.83
N GLU A 20 1.69 -2.55 -12.04
CA GLU A 20 2.04 -3.34 -13.21
C GLU A 20 3.54 -3.31 -13.50
N ARG A 21 4.16 -2.13 -13.42
CA ARG A 21 5.61 -1.99 -13.65
C ARG A 21 6.46 -2.68 -12.59
N LEU A 22 6.00 -2.70 -11.33
CA LEU A 22 6.64 -3.51 -10.27
C LEU A 22 6.52 -5.00 -10.59
N ILE A 23 5.31 -5.48 -10.93
CA ILE A 23 5.08 -6.89 -11.29
C ILE A 23 5.90 -7.33 -12.50
N GLN A 24 6.05 -6.47 -13.50
CA GLN A 24 6.85 -6.74 -14.70
C GLN A 24 8.36 -6.62 -14.47
N GLY A 25 8.79 -6.18 -13.29
CA GLY A 25 10.20 -5.97 -12.94
C GLY A 25 10.84 -4.83 -13.72
N GLU A 26 10.07 -3.88 -14.25
CA GLU A 26 10.62 -2.76 -15.02
C GLU A 26 11.46 -1.83 -14.15
N ILE A 27 10.97 -1.56 -12.93
CA ILE A 27 11.65 -0.69 -11.97
C ILE A 27 12.92 -1.38 -11.45
N GLU A 28 12.86 -2.67 -11.16
CA GLU A 28 14.00 -3.47 -10.68
C GLU A 28 15.22 -3.40 -11.64
N ARG A 29 14.96 -3.34 -12.96
CA ARG A 29 16.01 -3.29 -13.99
C ARG A 29 16.71 -1.93 -14.08
N LEU A 30 16.16 -0.88 -13.47
CA LEU A 30 16.81 0.43 -13.44
C LEU A 30 18.10 0.39 -12.60
N LYS A 31 19.13 1.08 -13.06
CA LYS A 31 20.41 1.20 -12.35
C LYS A 31 20.66 2.66 -11.98
N PRO A 32 21.27 2.93 -10.82
CA PRO A 32 21.79 1.96 -9.82
C PRO A 32 20.76 1.48 -8.77
N PHE A 33 19.62 2.16 -8.65
CA PHE A 33 18.70 2.07 -7.50
C PHE A 33 17.52 1.10 -7.68
N GLY A 34 17.26 0.61 -8.90
CA GLY A 34 15.99 -0.04 -9.25
C GLY A 34 15.60 -1.23 -8.38
N ARG A 35 16.58 -2.06 -8.00
CA ARG A 35 16.34 -3.23 -7.15
C ARG A 35 15.86 -2.86 -5.75
N GLU A 36 16.55 -1.94 -5.09
CA GLU A 36 16.18 -1.50 -3.74
C GLU A 36 14.86 -0.73 -3.78
N LEU A 37 14.70 0.18 -4.76
CA LEU A 37 13.44 0.92 -4.93
C LEU A 37 12.23 0.00 -5.18
N SER A 38 12.38 -1.04 -6.01
CA SER A 38 11.30 -2.01 -6.24
C SER A 38 10.90 -2.67 -4.93
N ALA A 39 11.86 -3.21 -4.18
CA ALA A 39 11.61 -3.87 -2.90
C ALA A 39 10.94 -2.92 -1.90
N SER A 40 11.43 -1.69 -1.77
CA SER A 40 10.86 -0.67 -0.90
C SER A 40 9.41 -0.34 -1.26
N LEU A 41 9.10 -0.20 -2.55
CA LEU A 41 7.73 0.09 -3.00
C LEU A 41 6.81 -1.12 -2.87
N GLU A 42 7.28 -2.35 -3.09
CA GLU A 42 6.52 -3.58 -2.86
C GLU A 42 6.18 -3.77 -1.37
N GLU A 43 7.07 -3.32 -0.48
CA GLU A 43 6.86 -3.32 0.96
C GLU A 43 6.28 -2.01 1.51
N ALA A 44 5.84 -1.09 0.66
CA ALA A 44 5.27 0.16 1.13
C ALA A 44 4.01 -0.08 2.00
N ARG A 45 3.82 0.80 2.97
CA ARG A 45 2.68 0.81 3.90
C ARG A 45 1.75 1.97 3.57
N LEU A 46 0.47 1.81 3.87
CA LEU A 46 -0.54 2.85 3.76
C LEU A 46 -0.92 3.32 5.15
N ASP A 47 -0.82 4.62 5.39
CA ASP A 47 -1.38 5.25 6.57
C ASP A 47 -2.88 5.49 6.35
N PRO A 48 -3.78 4.82 7.09
CA PRO A 48 -5.22 4.94 6.88
C PRO A 48 -5.80 6.27 7.40
N GLU A 49 -5.06 7.01 8.24
CA GLU A 49 -5.50 8.29 8.80
C GLU A 49 -5.24 9.43 7.80
N THR A 50 -4.10 9.39 7.12
CA THR A 50 -3.65 10.44 6.18
C THR A 50 -3.86 10.07 4.72
N GLY A 51 -3.95 8.77 4.41
CA GLY A 51 -3.96 8.26 3.03
C GLY A 51 -2.58 8.28 2.35
N GLU A 52 -1.50 8.52 3.11
CA GLU A 52 -0.14 8.58 2.59
C GLU A 52 0.49 7.20 2.49
N VAL A 53 1.38 7.03 1.51
CA VAL A 53 2.20 5.84 1.30
C VAL A 53 3.56 6.08 1.93
N LEU A 54 4.02 5.11 2.72
CA LEU A 54 5.25 5.19 3.50
C LEU A 54 6.17 4.01 3.20
N TRP A 55 7.46 4.29 3.06
CA TRP A 55 8.51 3.29 2.92
C TRP A 55 9.84 3.84 3.43
N GLU A 56 10.78 2.97 3.77
CA GLU A 56 12.17 3.38 4.00
C GLU A 56 12.99 3.17 2.72
N GLU A 57 13.84 4.13 2.36
CA GLU A 57 14.71 4.05 1.19
C GLU A 57 16.17 4.35 1.53
N ALA A 58 17.07 3.57 0.95
CA ALA A 58 18.50 3.65 1.18
C ALA A 58 19.20 4.38 0.01
N CYS A 59 19.57 5.65 0.21
CA CYS A 59 20.22 6.45 -0.84
C CYS A 59 21.74 6.56 -0.62
N TYR A 60 22.49 6.40 -1.70
CA TYR A 60 23.92 6.77 -1.79
C TYR A 60 24.13 8.19 -2.35
N CYS A 61 23.03 8.92 -2.50
CA CYS A 61 22.90 10.15 -3.25
C CYS A 61 23.34 11.38 -2.44
N ARG A 62 23.80 12.44 -3.12
CA ARG A 62 24.10 13.74 -2.49
C ARG A 62 22.83 14.51 -2.12
N VAL A 63 21.83 14.45 -2.98
CA VAL A 63 20.48 14.97 -2.74
C VAL A 63 19.58 13.74 -2.50
N PRO A 64 18.79 13.71 -1.41
CA PRO A 64 17.95 12.55 -1.11
C PRO A 64 17.01 12.22 -2.27
N LEU A 65 17.03 10.96 -2.71
CA LEU A 65 16.14 10.38 -3.72
C LEU A 65 16.21 11.03 -5.11
N ALA A 66 17.25 11.80 -5.44
CA ALA A 66 17.22 12.61 -6.67
C ALA A 66 17.03 11.76 -7.95
N GLU A 67 17.74 10.64 -8.05
CA GLU A 67 17.69 9.77 -9.23
C GLU A 67 16.38 8.96 -9.27
N GLU A 68 15.92 8.48 -8.11
CA GLU A 68 14.66 7.76 -7.94
C GLU A 68 13.46 8.65 -8.27
N ARG A 69 13.51 9.92 -7.85
CA ARG A 69 12.47 10.93 -8.12
C ARG A 69 12.34 11.23 -9.59
N GLU A 70 13.44 11.53 -10.25
CA GLU A 70 13.47 11.84 -11.68
C GLU A 70 12.99 10.65 -12.52
N ALA A 71 13.42 9.44 -12.19
CA ALA A 71 13.14 8.25 -12.99
C ALA A 71 11.74 7.65 -12.74
N VAL A 72 11.27 7.67 -11.49
CA VAL A 72 10.08 6.93 -11.07
C VAL A 72 9.16 7.78 -10.18
N LEU A 73 9.63 8.26 -9.02
CA LEU A 73 8.72 8.68 -7.94
C LEU A 73 7.86 9.88 -8.33
N ASP A 74 8.41 10.92 -8.98
CA ASP A 74 7.64 12.12 -9.34
C ASP A 74 6.57 11.85 -10.42
N ARG A 75 6.60 10.67 -11.07
CA ARG A 75 5.54 10.24 -11.99
C ARG A 75 4.30 9.71 -11.25
N TYR A 76 4.47 9.08 -10.10
CA TYR A 76 3.39 8.34 -9.42
C TYR A 76 2.99 8.97 -8.09
N PHE A 77 3.90 9.73 -7.48
CA PHE A 77 3.71 10.31 -6.17
C PHE A 77 3.78 11.83 -6.22
N THR A 78 3.07 12.44 -5.30
CA THR A 78 3.11 13.88 -5.03
C THR A 78 3.39 14.11 -3.56
N ARG A 79 3.78 15.33 -3.19
CA ARG A 79 4.06 15.73 -1.80
C ARG A 79 5.03 14.75 -1.11
N ILE A 80 6.10 14.38 -1.81
CA ILE A 80 7.15 13.51 -1.27
C ILE A 80 7.92 14.30 -0.20
N ASP A 81 7.83 13.83 1.04
CA ASP A 81 8.60 14.29 2.18
C ASP A 81 9.56 13.19 2.67
N VAL A 82 10.70 13.60 3.22
CA VAL A 82 11.75 12.67 3.67
C VAL A 82 12.22 13.02 5.07
N GLU A 83 12.20 12.02 5.95
CA GLU A 83 12.79 12.08 7.28
C GLU A 83 14.03 11.19 7.32
N ARG A 84 15.18 11.74 7.71
CA ARG A 84 16.40 10.93 7.87
C ARG A 84 16.27 10.02 9.09
N VAL A 85 16.52 8.73 8.89
CA VAL A 85 16.42 7.70 9.93
C VAL A 85 17.64 6.79 9.95
N SER A 86 17.80 6.02 11.03
CA SER A 86 18.74 4.90 11.05
C SER A 86 18.23 3.75 10.18
N SER A 87 19.13 2.88 9.73
CA SER A 87 18.73 1.73 8.90
C SER A 87 17.74 0.83 9.64
N GLY A 88 16.60 0.54 9.00
CA GLY A 88 15.51 -0.27 9.54
C GLY A 88 14.62 0.46 10.55
N GLU A 89 14.98 1.68 10.97
CA GLU A 89 14.17 2.46 11.92
C GLU A 89 12.89 2.98 11.25
N GLY A 90 12.95 3.36 9.97
CA GLY A 90 11.78 3.76 9.19
C GLY A 90 10.79 2.60 9.08
N TRP A 91 11.29 1.41 8.70
CA TRP A 91 10.49 0.20 8.67
C TRP A 91 9.87 -0.14 10.03
N ALA A 92 10.63 -0.03 11.13
CA ALA A 92 10.11 -0.28 12.46
C ALA A 92 8.99 0.70 12.85
N LYS A 93 9.11 1.99 12.49
CA LYS A 93 8.08 3.02 12.75
C LYS A 93 6.77 2.70 12.05
N ILE A 94 6.81 2.18 10.82
CA ILE A 94 5.61 1.92 9.99
C ILE A 94 5.15 0.46 10.01
N ALA A 95 5.79 -0.42 10.78
CA ALA A 95 5.50 -1.86 10.78
C ALA A 95 4.05 -2.20 11.17
N HIS A 96 3.40 -1.34 11.95
CA HIS A 96 2.01 -1.50 12.39
C HIS A 96 0.97 -1.14 11.32
N LEU A 97 1.39 -0.44 10.26
CA LEU A 97 0.49 0.01 9.19
C LEU A 97 0.20 -1.14 8.20
N PRO A 98 -0.99 -1.14 7.57
CA PRO A 98 -1.31 -2.11 6.54
C PRO A 98 -0.41 -1.94 5.30
N SER A 99 -0.24 -3.02 4.54
CA SER A 99 0.42 -2.95 3.24
C SER A 99 -0.37 -2.06 2.28
N PHE A 100 0.33 -1.19 1.56
CA PHE A 100 -0.25 -0.33 0.53
C PHE A 100 -0.95 -1.10 -0.58
N TRP A 101 -0.43 -2.29 -0.89
CA TRP A 101 -0.90 -3.12 -1.99
C TRP A 101 -1.99 -4.11 -1.61
N ARG A 102 -2.34 -4.19 -0.33
CA ARG A 102 -3.42 -5.05 0.14
C ARG A 102 -4.73 -4.31 -0.11
N PRO A 103 -5.75 -4.97 -0.71
CA PRO A 103 -7.07 -4.36 -0.80
C PRO A 103 -7.52 -4.02 0.62
N LEU A 104 -7.93 -2.77 0.84
CA LEU A 104 -8.72 -2.41 2.00
C LEU A 104 -10.06 -3.15 1.83
N THR A 105 -10.13 -4.39 2.30
CA THR A 105 -11.40 -5.07 2.50
C THR A 105 -12.20 -4.21 3.45
N VAL A 106 -13.12 -3.43 2.88
CA VAL A 106 -14.26 -2.89 3.61
C VAL A 106 -14.92 -4.14 4.20
N ILE A 107 -14.80 -4.35 5.51
CA ILE A 107 -15.68 -5.28 6.20
C ILE A 107 -17.04 -4.57 6.22
N SER A 108 -17.73 -4.59 5.09
CA SER A 108 -19.18 -4.46 5.10
C SER A 108 -19.66 -5.77 5.69
N ASP A 109 -20.03 -5.72 6.97
CA ASP A 109 -20.86 -6.74 7.60
C ASP A 109 -22.07 -6.97 6.69
N GLY A 110 -22.05 -8.12 6.01
CA GLY A 110 -23.06 -8.55 5.07
C GLY A 110 -22.99 -10.07 5.04
N PRO A 111 -24.14 -10.77 5.12
CA PRO A 111 -24.15 -12.21 5.27
C PRO A 111 -23.45 -12.86 4.07
N VAL A 112 -22.45 -13.68 4.37
CA VAL A 112 -21.83 -14.58 3.40
C VAL A 112 -22.87 -15.60 2.95
N CYS A 113 -23.47 -15.36 1.78
CA CYS A 113 -24.22 -16.39 1.09
C CYS A 113 -23.22 -17.42 0.56
N ASP A 114 -23.13 -18.58 1.23
CA ASP A 114 -22.43 -19.75 0.69
C ASP A 114 -23.17 -20.24 -0.56
N PHE A 115 -22.64 -19.91 -1.74
CA PHE A 115 -23.24 -20.27 -3.02
C PHE A 115 -23.20 -21.79 -3.31
N SER A 116 -22.67 -22.62 -2.41
CA SER A 116 -22.43 -24.04 -2.66
C SER A 116 -23.63 -24.95 -2.37
N SER A 117 -24.70 -24.45 -1.74
CA SER A 117 -25.83 -25.30 -1.33
C SER A 117 -27.21 -24.89 -1.85
N GLY A 118 -27.34 -23.80 -2.62
CA GLY A 118 -28.58 -23.48 -3.32
C GLY A 118 -29.82 -23.38 -2.41
N SER A 119 -29.67 -22.86 -1.20
CA SER A 119 -30.78 -22.61 -0.29
C SER A 119 -30.67 -21.19 0.26
N CYS A 120 -31.46 -20.29 -0.33
CA CYS A 120 -31.80 -19.03 0.34
C CYS A 120 -32.95 -19.37 1.29
N ASP A 121 -32.65 -19.65 2.56
CA ASP A 121 -33.68 -19.63 3.58
C ASP A 121 -34.07 -18.17 3.80
N GLU A 122 -35.26 -17.82 3.30
CA GLU A 122 -35.88 -16.53 3.51
C GLU A 122 -35.98 -16.28 5.03
N PRO A 123 -35.66 -15.07 5.54
CA PRO A 123 -35.92 -14.77 6.94
C PRO A 123 -37.44 -14.77 7.15
N SER A 124 -37.96 -15.89 7.65
CA SER A 124 -39.38 -16.07 7.96
C SER A 124 -39.81 -14.99 8.96
N LEU A 125 -40.60 -14.06 8.45
CA LEU A 125 -41.14 -12.91 9.14
C LEU A 125 -42.62 -13.17 9.42
N ASP A 126 -42.90 -14.19 10.23
CA ASP A 126 -44.20 -14.43 10.86
C ASP A 126 -43.90 -14.88 12.29
N GLY A 127 -44.35 -14.21 13.33
CA GLY A 127 -45.70 -13.68 13.47
C GLY A 127 -46.37 -14.44 14.61
N LEU A 128 -46.68 -13.70 15.67
CA LEU A 128 -47.40 -14.08 16.89
C LEU A 128 -48.44 -15.22 16.75
N SER A 129 -48.48 -16.15 17.71
CA SER A 129 -49.69 -16.38 18.56
C SER A 129 -49.57 -17.55 19.56
N SER A 130 -49.89 -17.19 20.81
CA SER A 130 -50.69 -17.86 21.84
C SER A 130 -50.43 -19.30 22.35
N GLU A 131 -50.33 -19.33 23.69
CA GLU A 131 -50.93 -20.25 24.68
C GLU A 131 -50.90 -21.77 24.45
N LYS A 132 -50.28 -22.49 25.40
CA LYS A 132 -51.01 -23.00 26.59
C LYS A 132 -50.05 -23.44 27.70
#